data_AF-A0A9P5WRW4-F1
#
_entry.id   AF-A0A9P5WRW4-F1
#
_cell.length_a   1.000
_cell.length_b   1.000
_cell.length_c   1.000
_cell.angle_alpha   90.00
_cell.angle_beta   90.00
_cell.angle_gamma   90.00
#
_symmetry.space_group_name_H-M   'P 1'
#
loop_
_entity.id
_entity.type
_entity.pdbx_description
1 polymer ?
#
loop_
_entity_poly.entity_id
_entity_poly.type
_entity_poly.pdbx_seq_one_letter_code
_entity_poly.pdbx_strand_id
1 'polypeptide(L)'
;MNLMWNSVSKNGRRTSPSVATLRALLRLIQRTREYLLSIVSMIQGVMSENTEELLGAITSFSKLLPNVRNSLIDEVIRYEVVPRFIEFLRSPHTVEQVAAWALTNIASGTYAQTQYVIEAGAILVFVELLNSPVDDVKEQAAWVLENVAGDSPRCRDIVLCENASAPLLTLLYENINLTMLRNATWTISNFCRGKNPPPD
;
A
#
# COMPACT_ATOMS: atom_id res chain seq x y z
N MET A 1 24.50 -1.15 -12.76
CA MET A 1 24.54 -1.23 -14.24
C MET A 1 25.75 -2.02 -14.78
N ASN A 2 26.26 -3.04 -14.06
CA ASN A 2 27.54 -3.72 -14.38
C ASN A 2 27.48 -5.26 -14.55
N LEU A 3 26.28 -5.87 -14.60
CA LEU A 3 26.16 -7.34 -14.57
C LEU A 3 25.84 -8.02 -15.92
N MET A 4 25.71 -7.27 -17.03
CA MET A 4 25.41 -7.88 -18.34
C MET A 4 26.63 -8.08 -19.27
N TRP A 5 27.85 -7.68 -18.87
CA TRP A 5 28.99 -7.71 -19.80
C TRP A 5 29.89 -8.96 -19.73
N ASN A 6 29.70 -9.85 -18.77
CA ASN A 6 30.60 -10.99 -18.56
C ASN A 6 29.94 -12.34 -18.84
N SER A 7 29.61 -12.60 -20.10
CA SER A 7 29.46 -13.97 -20.61
C SER A 7 30.70 -14.30 -21.43
N VAL A 8 31.73 -14.83 -20.77
CA VAL A 8 32.96 -15.32 -21.42
C VAL A 8 32.64 -16.68 -22.06
N SER A 9 32.57 -16.70 -23.39
CA SER A 9 32.64 -17.95 -24.17
C SER A 9 34.03 -18.57 -24.02
N LYS A 10 34.10 -19.92 -23.94
CA LYS A 10 35.31 -20.73 -23.70
C LYS A 10 36.50 -20.50 -24.67
N ASN A 11 36.39 -19.60 -25.65
CA ASN A 11 37.41 -19.31 -26.68
C ASN A 11 37.91 -17.85 -26.71
N GLY A 12 37.75 -17.05 -25.64
CA GLY A 12 38.46 -15.77 -25.50
C GLY A 12 38.14 -14.64 -26.50
N ARG A 13 37.16 -14.82 -27.41
CA ARG A 13 36.67 -13.75 -28.29
C ARG A 13 35.47 -13.06 -27.64
N ARG A 14 35.62 -11.76 -27.33
CA ARG A 14 34.49 -10.88 -26.99
C ARG A 14 33.61 -10.74 -28.23
N THR A 15 32.43 -11.35 -28.21
CA THR A 15 31.44 -11.19 -29.27
C THR A 15 30.68 -9.88 -29.06
N SER A 16 30.70 -8.99 -30.06
CA SER A 16 29.91 -7.76 -30.06
C SER A 16 28.42 -8.11 -29.94
N PRO A 17 27.62 -7.39 -29.12
CA PRO A 17 26.19 -7.64 -29.03
C PRO A 17 25.54 -7.47 -30.42
N SER A 18 24.67 -8.40 -30.78
CA SER A 18 23.99 -8.36 -32.08
C SER A 18 23.11 -7.11 -32.21
N VAL A 19 22.82 -6.67 -33.43
CA VAL A 19 21.86 -5.58 -33.68
C VAL A 19 20.49 -5.88 -33.07
N ALA A 20 20.07 -7.16 -33.04
CA ALA A 20 18.85 -7.59 -32.36
C ALA A 20 18.92 -7.38 -30.84
N THR A 21 20.07 -7.70 -30.22
CA THR A 21 20.34 -7.45 -28.79
C THR A 21 20.30 -5.96 -28.47
N LEU A 22 20.93 -5.12 -29.30
CA LEU A 22 20.92 -3.67 -29.11
C LEU A 22 19.51 -3.08 -29.26
N ARG A 23 18.71 -3.55 -30.22
CA ARG A 23 17.30 -3.14 -30.37
C ARG A 23 16.45 -3.56 -29.17
N ALA A 24 16.66 -4.77 -28.65
CA ALA A 24 15.94 -5.24 -27.46
C ALA A 24 16.28 -4.39 -26.22
N LEU A 25 17.56 -4.04 -26.05
CA LEU A 25 18.01 -3.15 -24.96
C LEU A 25 17.42 -1.74 -25.10
N LEU A 26 17.39 -1.17 -26.31
CA LEU A 26 16.77 0.14 -26.54
C LEU A 26 15.27 0.14 -26.19
N ARG A 27 14.53 -0.91 -26.59
CA ARG A 27 13.13 -1.05 -26.20
C ARG A 27 12.95 -1.17 -24.68
N LEU A 28 13.83 -1.90 -24.01
CA LEU A 28 13.78 -2.04 -22.56
C LEU A 28 14.06 -0.70 -21.86
N ILE A 29 15.07 0.05 -22.31
CA ILE A 29 15.39 1.39 -21.79
C ILE A 29 14.20 2.34 -21.99
N GLN A 30 13.63 2.36 -23.19
CA GLN A 30 12.48 3.19 -23.52
C GLN A 30 11.28 2.87 -22.62
N ARG A 31 10.95 1.58 -22.47
CA ARG A 31 9.86 1.13 -21.58
C ARG A 31 10.12 1.48 -20.12
N THR A 32 11.37 1.38 -19.67
CA THR A 32 11.76 1.77 -18.30
C THR A 32 11.60 3.27 -18.10
N ARG A 33 11.98 4.08 -19.10
CA ARG A 33 11.80 5.53 -19.06
C ARG A 33 10.32 5.91 -19.00
N GLU A 34 9.49 5.33 -19.85
CA GLU A 34 8.05 5.57 -19.87
C GLU A 34 7.40 5.19 -18.54
N TYR A 35 7.83 4.07 -17.96
CA TYR A 35 7.38 3.62 -16.64
C TYR A 35 7.76 4.62 -15.52
N LEU A 36 9.00 5.11 -15.50
CA LEU A 36 9.44 6.11 -14.53
C LEU A 36 8.70 7.45 -14.69
N LEU A 37 8.50 7.90 -15.94
CA LEU A 37 7.73 9.11 -16.21
C LEU A 37 6.27 8.98 -15.75
N SER A 38 5.67 7.80 -15.92
CA SER A 38 4.33 7.51 -15.42
C SER A 38 4.27 7.66 -13.90
N ILE A 39 5.24 7.11 -13.16
CA ILE A 39 5.31 7.24 -11.70
C ILE A 39 5.43 8.69 -11.26
N VAL A 40 6.30 9.47 -11.90
CA VAL A 40 6.45 10.90 -11.59
C VAL A 40 5.13 11.64 -11.82
N SER A 41 4.45 11.37 -12.93
CA SER A 41 3.13 11.96 -13.23
C SER A 41 2.09 11.59 -12.17
N MET A 42 2.06 10.34 -11.71
CA MET A 42 1.18 9.92 -10.63
C MET A 42 1.49 10.63 -9.31
N ILE A 43 2.77 10.79 -8.93
CA ILE A 43 3.15 11.54 -7.72
C ILE A 43 2.66 12.99 -7.84
N GLN A 44 2.90 13.64 -8.98
CA GLN A 44 2.46 15.01 -9.21
C GLN A 44 0.94 15.16 -9.13
N GLY A 45 0.18 14.22 -9.71
CA GLY A 45 -1.27 14.25 -9.65
C GLY A 45 -1.81 14.02 -8.24
N VAL A 46 -1.20 13.14 -7.43
CA VAL A 46 -1.57 12.97 -6.00
C VAL A 46 -1.36 14.26 -5.20
N MET A 47 -0.30 15.02 -5.53
CA MET A 47 -0.01 16.30 -4.89
C MET A 47 -0.82 17.47 -5.47
N SER A 48 -1.63 17.24 -6.50
CA SER A 48 -2.46 18.27 -7.12
C SER A 48 -3.62 18.68 -6.20
N GLU A 49 -4.05 19.93 -6.33
CA GLU A 49 -5.30 20.43 -5.74
C GLU A 49 -6.51 20.12 -6.63
N ASN A 50 -6.27 19.73 -7.90
CA ASN A 50 -7.34 19.34 -8.83
C ASN A 50 -7.82 17.91 -8.51
N THR A 51 -9.10 17.79 -8.13
CA THR A 51 -9.71 16.51 -7.77
C THR A 51 -9.70 15.48 -8.90
N GLU A 52 -9.81 15.88 -10.16
CA GLU A 52 -9.78 14.96 -11.31
C GLU A 52 -8.37 14.41 -11.55
N GLU A 53 -7.35 15.27 -11.49
CA GLU A 53 -5.95 14.87 -11.58
C GLU A 53 -5.56 13.95 -10.42
N LEU A 54 -6.01 14.30 -9.22
CA LEU A 54 -5.85 13.49 -8.02
C LEU A 54 -6.49 12.11 -8.19
N LEU A 55 -7.77 12.05 -8.55
CA LEU A 55 -8.49 10.79 -8.72
C LEU A 55 -7.85 9.91 -9.79
N GLY A 56 -7.43 10.51 -10.92
CA GLY A 56 -6.73 9.80 -11.97
C GLY A 56 -5.39 9.23 -11.50
N ALA A 57 -4.63 10.02 -10.74
CA ALA A 57 -3.33 9.64 -10.21
C ALA A 57 -3.43 8.57 -9.11
N ILE A 58 -4.32 8.74 -8.14
CA ILE A 58 -4.49 7.81 -7.02
C ILE A 58 -5.06 6.46 -7.49
N THR A 59 -5.94 6.47 -8.50
CA THR A 59 -6.46 5.26 -9.14
C THR A 59 -5.37 4.52 -9.92
N SER A 60 -4.47 5.26 -10.57
CA SER A 60 -3.34 4.67 -11.28
C SER A 60 -2.34 4.07 -10.29
N PHE A 61 -2.11 4.75 -9.16
CA PHE A 61 -1.29 4.24 -8.06
C PHE A 61 -1.86 2.96 -7.45
N SER A 62 -3.14 2.92 -7.10
CA SER A 62 -3.75 1.76 -6.46
C SER A 62 -3.68 0.50 -7.32
N LYS A 63 -3.81 0.64 -8.65
CA LYS A 63 -3.62 -0.45 -9.63
C LYS A 63 -2.17 -0.86 -9.80
N LEU A 64 -1.25 0.08 -9.61
CA LEU A 64 0.18 -0.15 -9.78
C LEU A 64 0.78 -0.89 -8.57
N LEU A 65 0.47 -0.45 -7.34
CA LEU A 65 1.11 -0.91 -6.10
C LEU A 65 1.18 -2.44 -5.93
N PRO A 66 0.12 -3.23 -6.24
CA PRO A 66 0.17 -4.69 -6.10
C PRO A 66 1.21 -5.38 -7.00
N ASN A 67 1.59 -4.74 -8.11
CA ASN A 67 2.44 -5.33 -9.15
C ASN A 67 3.87 -4.78 -9.12
N VAL A 68 4.23 -4.06 -8.07
CA VAL A 68 5.44 -3.27 -7.98
C VAL A 68 6.40 -3.80 -6.93
N ARG A 69 7.70 -3.64 -7.20
CA ARG A 69 8.75 -4.00 -6.23
C ARG A 69 8.68 -3.06 -5.03
N ASN A 70 8.88 -3.60 -3.82
CA ASN A 70 8.92 -2.83 -2.57
C ASN A 70 9.82 -1.59 -2.65
N SER A 71 10.94 -1.66 -3.38
CA SER A 71 11.85 -0.52 -3.58
C SER A 71 11.19 0.71 -4.21
N LEU A 72 10.13 0.54 -5.01
CA LEU A 72 9.40 1.66 -5.60
C LEU A 72 8.35 2.22 -4.62
N ILE A 73 7.75 1.35 -3.79
CA ILE A 73 6.87 1.80 -2.69
C ILE A 73 7.67 2.70 -1.74
N ASP A 74 8.92 2.35 -1.46
CA ASP A 74 9.84 3.19 -0.68
C ASP A 74 10.12 4.54 -1.35
N GLU A 75 10.17 4.60 -2.70
CA GLU A 75 10.29 5.88 -3.40
C GLU A 75 9.03 6.72 -3.24
N VAL A 76 7.85 6.13 -3.39
CA VAL A 76 6.56 6.81 -3.23
C VAL A 76 6.42 7.40 -1.82
N ILE A 77 6.78 6.63 -0.79
CA ILE A 77 6.81 7.08 0.61
C ILE A 77 7.67 8.34 0.79
N ARG A 78 8.82 8.44 0.11
CA ARG A 78 9.72 9.59 0.21
C ARG A 78 9.16 10.90 -0.34
N TYR A 79 8.08 10.87 -1.14
CA TYR A 79 7.48 12.06 -1.74
C TYR A 79 6.22 12.56 -1.00
N GLU A 80 6.09 12.27 0.30
CA GLU A 80 4.96 12.73 1.14
C GLU A 80 3.57 12.29 0.66
N VAL A 81 3.53 11.21 -0.13
CA VAL A 81 2.29 10.66 -0.69
C VAL A 81 1.38 10.06 0.41
N VAL A 82 1.95 9.49 1.47
CA VAL A 82 1.17 8.88 2.57
C VAL A 82 0.42 9.92 3.40
N PRO A 83 1.03 11.00 3.93
CA PRO A 83 0.28 12.07 4.58
C PRO A 83 -0.88 12.59 3.71
N ARG A 84 -0.62 12.75 2.41
CA ARG A 84 -1.63 13.21 1.45
C ARG A 84 -2.78 12.21 1.30
N PHE A 85 -2.51 10.91 1.25
CA PHE A 85 -3.56 9.88 1.27
C PHE A 85 -4.38 9.89 2.58
N ILE A 86 -3.75 10.14 3.72
CA ILE A 86 -4.46 10.23 5.01
C ILE A 86 -5.42 11.43 5.02
N GLU A 87 -5.03 12.57 4.44
CA GLU A 87 -5.95 13.72 4.26
C GLU A 87 -7.16 13.33 3.39
N PHE A 88 -6.93 12.54 2.35
CA PHE A 88 -7.99 12.08 1.45
C PHE A 88 -8.96 11.07 2.05
N LEU A 89 -8.58 10.37 3.11
CA LEU A 89 -9.51 9.53 3.86
C LEU A 89 -10.67 10.33 4.48
N ARG A 90 -10.53 11.65 4.61
CA ARG A 90 -11.58 12.56 5.10
C ARG A 90 -12.32 13.30 3.98
N SER A 91 -12.02 12.97 2.72
CA SER A 91 -12.61 13.59 1.52
C SER A 91 -13.86 12.84 1.05
N PRO A 92 -14.68 13.41 0.14
CA PRO A 92 -15.89 12.77 -0.35
C PRO A 92 -15.65 11.39 -0.98
N HIS A 93 -16.72 10.57 -0.99
CA HIS A 93 -16.74 9.11 -1.15
C HIS A 93 -15.79 8.47 -2.19
N THR A 94 -15.60 9.08 -3.35
CA THR A 94 -14.74 8.49 -4.39
C THR A 94 -13.24 8.61 -4.07
N VAL A 95 -12.83 9.65 -3.33
CA VAL A 95 -11.43 9.87 -3.00
C VAL A 95 -11.01 9.02 -1.79
N GLU A 96 -11.88 8.91 -0.78
CA GLU A 96 -11.61 8.10 0.43
C GLU A 96 -11.36 6.62 0.08
N GLN A 97 -12.15 6.02 -0.81
CA GLN A 97 -12.02 4.62 -1.22
C GLN A 97 -10.67 4.31 -1.87
N VAL A 98 -10.21 5.21 -2.75
CA VAL A 98 -8.96 4.98 -3.49
C VAL A 98 -7.76 5.27 -2.59
N ALA A 99 -7.86 6.25 -1.70
CA ALA A 99 -6.84 6.54 -0.69
C ALA A 99 -6.70 5.39 0.32
N ALA A 100 -7.81 4.87 0.82
CA ALA A 100 -7.83 3.70 1.70
C ALA A 100 -7.17 2.50 1.01
N TRP A 101 -7.55 2.20 -0.25
CA TRP A 101 -6.92 1.12 -1.01
C TRP A 101 -5.41 1.30 -1.19
N ALA A 102 -4.95 2.51 -1.53
CA ALA A 102 -3.53 2.79 -1.69
C ALA A 102 -2.76 2.56 -0.38
N LEU A 103 -3.28 3.04 0.75
CA LEU A 103 -2.71 2.83 2.08
C LEU A 103 -2.71 1.36 2.49
N THR A 104 -3.75 0.58 2.14
CA THR A 104 -3.75 -0.88 2.36
C THR A 104 -2.59 -1.56 1.65
N ASN A 105 -2.34 -1.22 0.39
CA ASN A 105 -1.25 -1.80 -0.37
C ASN A 105 0.13 -1.43 0.22
N ILE A 106 0.28 -0.22 0.76
CA ILE A 106 1.52 0.20 1.43
C ILE A 106 1.72 -0.54 2.76
N ALA A 107 0.66 -0.63 3.59
CA ALA A 107 0.69 -1.31 4.89
C ALA A 107 0.82 -2.84 4.79
N SER A 108 0.52 -3.42 3.62
CA SER A 108 0.71 -4.85 3.33
C SER A 108 2.14 -5.20 2.89
N GLY A 109 3.03 -4.20 2.83
CA GLY A 109 4.39 -4.35 2.33
C GLY A 109 5.39 -4.81 3.38
N THR A 110 6.51 -4.09 3.52
CA THR A 110 7.55 -4.41 4.52
C THR A 110 7.24 -3.78 5.88
N TYR A 111 7.82 -4.32 6.96
CA TYR A 111 7.72 -3.74 8.31
C TYR A 111 7.98 -2.22 8.34
N ALA A 112 8.99 -1.74 7.61
CA ALA A 112 9.30 -0.30 7.55
C ALA A 112 8.17 0.52 6.92
N GLN A 113 7.48 -0.02 5.93
CA GLN A 113 6.34 0.63 5.26
C GLN A 113 5.13 0.66 6.20
N THR A 114 4.87 -0.45 6.91
CA THR A 114 3.83 -0.53 7.95
C THR A 114 4.10 0.49 9.07
N GLN A 115 5.32 0.56 9.58
CA GLN A 115 5.71 1.55 10.60
C GLN A 115 5.50 2.99 10.12
N TYR A 116 5.85 3.30 8.88
CA TYR A 116 5.67 4.64 8.34
C TYR A 116 4.18 5.03 8.26
N VAL A 117 3.29 4.12 7.85
CA VAL A 117 1.84 4.34 7.86
C VAL A 117 1.31 4.59 9.28
N ILE A 118 1.83 3.86 10.27
CA ILE A 118 1.48 4.06 11.69
C ILE A 118 1.95 5.44 12.17
N GLU A 119 3.22 5.78 11.93
CA GLU A 119 3.84 7.05 12.36
C GLU A 119 3.19 8.27 11.70
N ALA A 120 2.65 8.10 10.49
CA ALA A 120 1.87 9.12 9.79
C ALA A 120 0.45 9.33 10.38
N GLY A 121 0.04 8.55 11.38
CA GLY A 121 -1.24 8.71 12.08
C GLY A 121 -2.43 8.05 11.38
N ALA A 122 -2.20 7.11 10.46
CA ALA A 122 -3.28 6.49 9.69
C ALA A 122 -4.20 5.60 10.53
N ILE A 123 -3.71 5.02 11.63
CA ILE A 123 -4.46 4.01 12.42
C ILE A 123 -5.74 4.60 13.00
N LEU A 124 -5.67 5.77 13.63
CA LEU A 124 -6.84 6.47 14.16
C LEU A 124 -7.88 6.70 13.07
N VAL A 125 -7.45 7.14 11.87
CA VAL A 125 -8.35 7.40 10.75
C VAL A 125 -9.01 6.11 10.26
N PHE A 126 -8.27 5.00 10.18
CA PHE A 126 -8.87 3.71 9.84
C PHE A 126 -9.87 3.21 10.88
N VAL A 127 -9.64 3.47 12.17
CA VAL A 127 -10.62 3.16 13.22
C VAL A 127 -11.90 4.00 13.05
N GLU A 128 -11.77 5.29 12.73
CA GLU A 128 -12.91 6.17 12.40
C GLU A 128 -13.71 5.62 11.20
N LEU A 129 -13.01 5.18 10.15
CA LEU A 129 -13.61 4.66 8.91
C LEU A 129 -14.36 3.33 9.06
N LEU A 130 -14.16 2.58 10.15
CA LEU A 130 -15.01 1.42 10.47
C LEU A 130 -16.50 1.81 10.67
N ASN A 131 -16.76 3.09 10.95
CA ASN A 131 -18.11 3.64 11.06
C ASN A 131 -18.57 4.40 9.79
N SER A 132 -17.81 4.35 8.70
CA SER A 132 -18.18 5.00 7.43
C SER A 132 -19.57 4.53 6.97
N PRO A 133 -20.40 5.37 6.31
CA PRO A 133 -21.64 4.88 5.70
C PRO A 133 -21.41 3.99 4.47
N VAL A 134 -20.17 3.88 3.99
CA VAL A 134 -19.80 3.13 2.78
C VAL A 134 -19.17 1.80 3.16
N ASP A 135 -19.82 0.69 2.84
CA ASP A 135 -19.36 -0.66 3.22
C ASP A 135 -17.98 -1.01 2.65
N ASP A 136 -17.67 -0.61 1.41
CA ASP A 136 -16.35 -0.83 0.80
C ASP A 136 -15.24 -0.14 1.62
N VAL A 137 -15.51 1.04 2.18
CA VAL A 137 -14.56 1.80 2.99
C VAL A 137 -14.36 1.12 4.35
N LYS A 138 -15.44 0.66 4.98
CA LYS A 138 -15.36 -0.15 6.21
C LYS A 138 -14.52 -1.41 5.98
N GLU A 139 -14.67 -2.06 4.81
CA GLU A 139 -13.99 -3.32 4.51
C GLU A 139 -12.49 -3.11 4.37
N GLN A 140 -12.11 -2.05 3.65
CA GLN A 140 -10.72 -1.63 3.52
C GLN A 140 -10.13 -1.23 4.87
N ALA A 141 -10.85 -0.47 5.69
CA ALA A 141 -10.42 -0.11 7.03
C ALA A 141 -10.16 -1.35 7.90
N ALA A 142 -11.10 -2.31 7.92
CA ALA A 142 -10.93 -3.56 8.65
C ALA A 142 -9.71 -4.34 8.16
N TRP A 143 -9.46 -4.37 6.84
CA TRP A 143 -8.31 -5.05 6.25
C TRP A 143 -6.97 -4.37 6.59
N VAL A 144 -6.90 -3.03 6.59
CA VAL A 144 -5.67 -2.34 7.02
C VAL A 144 -5.36 -2.65 8.48
N LEU A 145 -6.35 -2.56 9.35
CA LEU A 145 -6.18 -2.84 10.78
C LEU A 145 -5.80 -4.31 11.01
N GLU A 146 -6.33 -5.23 10.20
CA GLU A 146 -5.94 -6.65 10.21
C GLU A 146 -4.44 -6.82 9.96
N ASN A 147 -3.94 -6.25 8.85
CA ASN A 147 -2.55 -6.36 8.44
C ASN A 147 -1.61 -5.73 9.46
N VAL A 148 -1.94 -4.52 9.93
CA VAL A 148 -1.15 -3.82 10.95
C VAL A 148 -1.10 -4.63 12.24
N ALA A 149 -2.24 -5.10 12.74
CA ALA A 149 -2.29 -5.89 13.97
C ALA A 149 -1.57 -7.25 13.84
N GLY A 150 -1.51 -7.81 12.63
CA GLY A 150 -0.82 -9.06 12.33
C GLY A 150 0.70 -8.94 12.22
N ASP A 151 1.24 -7.73 12.03
CA ASP A 151 2.65 -7.50 11.73
C ASP A 151 3.58 -7.71 12.95
N SER A 152 3.22 -7.19 14.13
CA SER A 152 3.98 -7.41 15.37
C SER A 152 3.15 -7.14 16.63
N PRO A 153 3.55 -7.63 17.83
CA PRO A 153 2.87 -7.28 19.08
C PRO A 153 2.79 -5.77 19.33
N ARG A 154 3.82 -5.01 18.96
CA ARG A 154 3.80 -3.55 19.05
C ARG A 154 2.73 -2.94 18.13
N CYS A 155 2.64 -3.40 16.88
CA CYS A 155 1.63 -2.91 15.93
C CYS A 155 0.21 -3.26 16.39
N ARG A 156 0.01 -4.48 16.91
CA ARG A 156 -1.23 -4.92 17.58
C ARG A 156 -1.63 -3.97 18.69
N ASP A 157 -0.73 -3.66 19.62
CA ASP A 157 -1.01 -2.83 20.79
C ASP A 157 -1.37 -1.40 20.38
N ILE A 158 -0.75 -0.87 19.31
CA ILE A 158 -1.13 0.44 18.76
C ILE A 158 -2.58 0.42 18.26
N VAL A 159 -2.97 -0.60 17.49
CA VAL A 159 -4.36 -0.70 17.00
C VAL A 159 -5.36 -0.85 18.15
N LEU A 160 -5.01 -1.60 19.19
CA LEU A 160 -5.81 -1.74 20.40
C LEU A 160 -5.96 -0.41 21.16
N CYS A 161 -4.87 0.34 21.33
CA CYS A 161 -4.85 1.64 21.98
C CYS A 161 -5.72 2.68 21.27
N GLU A 162 -5.88 2.58 19.94
CA GLU A 162 -6.78 3.43 19.16
C GLU A 162 -8.26 3.00 19.25
N ASN A 163 -8.61 2.06 20.15
CA ASN A 163 -9.97 1.59 20.43
C ASN A 163 -10.66 0.88 19.25
N ALA A 164 -9.90 0.18 18.41
CA ALA A 164 -10.44 -0.54 17.25
C ALA A 164 -11.41 -1.68 17.62
N SER A 165 -11.33 -2.23 18.83
CA SER A 165 -12.12 -3.41 19.25
C SER A 165 -13.64 -3.17 19.19
N ALA A 166 -14.12 -2.04 19.70
CA ALA A 166 -15.55 -1.75 19.76
C ALA A 166 -16.20 -1.67 18.36
N PRO A 167 -15.72 -0.85 17.42
CA PRO A 167 -16.31 -0.81 16.07
C PRO A 167 -16.15 -2.13 15.32
N LEU A 168 -15.04 -2.87 15.47
CA LEU A 168 -14.89 -4.19 14.85
C LEU A 168 -15.93 -5.20 15.36
N LEU A 169 -16.22 -5.19 16.66
CA LEU A 169 -17.29 -6.03 17.23
C LEU A 169 -18.65 -5.64 16.68
N THR A 170 -18.95 -4.33 16.58
CA THR A 170 -20.18 -3.85 15.94
C THR A 170 -20.34 -4.40 14.51
N LEU A 171 -19.27 -4.37 13.71
CA LEU A 171 -19.30 -4.93 12.35
C LEU A 171 -19.59 -6.44 12.32
N LEU A 172 -19.14 -7.20 13.33
CA LEU A 172 -19.44 -8.63 13.44
C LEU A 172 -20.92 -8.90 13.77
N TYR A 173 -21.58 -8.00 14.51
CA TYR A 173 -22.99 -8.15 14.88
C TYR A 173 -23.94 -7.65 13.80
N GLU A 174 -23.60 -6.56 13.12
CA GLU A 174 -24.52 -5.86 12.23
C GLU A 174 -24.40 -6.28 10.75
N ASN A 175 -23.28 -6.90 10.35
CA ASN A 175 -22.98 -7.14 8.94
C ASN A 175 -23.23 -8.60 8.52
N ILE A 176 -23.83 -8.78 7.35
CA ILE A 176 -24.03 -10.10 6.71
C ILE A 176 -23.02 -10.38 5.60
N ASN A 177 -22.21 -9.39 5.21
CA ASN A 177 -21.18 -9.54 4.19
C ASN A 177 -20.04 -10.42 4.73
N LEU A 178 -19.85 -11.58 4.10
CA LEU A 178 -18.84 -12.57 4.49
C LEU A 178 -17.41 -12.03 4.45
N THR A 179 -17.10 -11.14 3.52
CA THR A 179 -15.76 -10.55 3.41
C THR A 179 -15.49 -9.61 4.58
N MET A 180 -16.45 -8.75 4.93
CA MET A 180 -16.38 -7.90 6.11
C MET A 180 -16.21 -8.74 7.38
N LEU A 181 -17.07 -9.75 7.56
CA LEU A 181 -17.02 -10.64 8.72
C LEU A 181 -15.67 -11.35 8.83
N ARG A 182 -15.12 -11.82 7.71
CA ARG A 182 -13.80 -12.46 7.67
C ARG A 182 -12.71 -11.50 8.12
N ASN A 183 -12.65 -10.30 7.53
CA ASN A 183 -11.61 -9.31 7.83
C ASN A 183 -11.70 -8.90 9.31
N ALA A 184 -12.90 -8.54 9.81
CA ALA A 184 -13.09 -8.19 11.21
C ALA A 184 -12.74 -9.34 12.17
N THR A 185 -13.13 -10.59 11.84
CA THR A 185 -12.78 -11.77 12.64
C THR A 185 -11.28 -12.01 12.68
N TRP A 186 -10.58 -11.85 11.55
CA TRP A 186 -9.12 -11.96 11.50
C TRP A 186 -8.43 -10.85 12.28
N THR A 187 -8.91 -9.62 12.23
CA THR A 187 -8.37 -8.52 13.04
C THR A 187 -8.49 -8.82 14.54
N ILE A 188 -9.67 -9.25 14.99
CA ILE A 188 -9.88 -9.66 16.38
C ILE A 188 -9.00 -10.88 16.74
N SER A 189 -8.84 -11.84 15.83
CA SER A 189 -7.90 -12.96 16.03
C SER A 189 -6.47 -12.47 16.24
N ASN A 190 -6.03 -11.48 15.45
CA ASN A 190 -4.70 -10.88 15.57
C ASN A 190 -4.54 -10.10 16.88
N PHE A 191 -5.60 -9.48 17.41
CA PHE A 191 -5.58 -8.86 18.74
C PHE A 191 -5.29 -9.86 19.86
N CYS A 192 -5.66 -11.13 19.68
CA CYS A 192 -5.39 -12.18 20.66
C CYS A 192 -4.06 -12.91 20.43
N ARG A 193 -3.30 -12.58 19.36
CA ARG A 193 -2.03 -13.23 19.04
C ARG A 193 -0.86 -12.57 19.77
N GLY A 194 0.20 -13.36 20.01
CA GLY A 194 1.42 -12.92 20.69
C GLY A 194 1.48 -13.41 22.14
N LYS A 195 2.57 -14.07 22.52
CA LYS A 195 2.76 -14.61 23.89
C LYS A 195 3.64 -13.72 24.77
N ASN A 196 4.39 -12.79 24.18
CA ASN A 196 5.37 -11.94 24.87
C ASN A 196 5.42 -10.54 24.22
N PRO A 197 4.80 -9.52 24.84
CA PRO A 197 3.79 -9.65 25.89
C PRO A 197 2.50 -10.29 25.34
N PRO A 198 1.72 -11.00 26.17
CA PRO A 198 0.33 -11.27 25.82
C PRO A 198 -0.42 -9.94 25.63
N PRO A 199 -1.51 -9.93 24.85
CA PRO A 199 -2.43 -8.78 24.86
C PRO A 199 -2.97 -8.58 26.28
N ASP A 200 -3.10 -7.31 26.68
CA ASP A 200 -3.70 -6.94 27.98
C ASP A 200 -5.21 -7.26 28.04
#